data_AF-A0A8H5NA29-F1
#
_entry.id   AF-A0A8H5NA29-F1
#
_cell.length_a   1.000
_cell.length_b   1.000
_cell.length_c   1.000
_cell.angle_alpha   90.00
_cell.angle_beta   90.00
_cell.angle_gamma   90.00
#
_symmetry.space_group_name_H-M   'P 1'
#
loop_
_entity.id
_entity.type
_entity.pdbx_description
1 polymer ?
#
loop_
_entity_poly.entity_id
_entity_poly.type
_entity_poly.pdbx_seq_one_letter_code
_entity_poly.pdbx_strand_id
1 'polypeptide(L)'
;MYRMSNRDGTSNNPSRSLRDLPPLSVPKKRKPGGPSRLLACPIEIQLHVLEFVPKEGLVALSRVNKHLASIAQPVLHREVDVNCPRVSFQCHAAPLVLVLRTLLSRPDLAQGVQHLRFDGYDFVERRLNELPTTPIFHLTDGDKLKAVKFIKALDLYQGLDWAQGFLKGRVDCLVSLLVALTPRVRSIYLGEFFSVEICYLRMLLSPVSFGNPGGSNVHKFEHLRRVSVDNHCATYHHTRFDFSNVYQDFFRLLKLESLSISGSFPEDSQTFNIMTKLEHIRRLDLKRISAAELGRILSIAPNLKELKYNYAWYPITNMRPTRDQTLDLTTLRDSLESHRLELEKLELLVLDDGDVLDERPEDTINPFTLRGSSLKLHDFSNLHTLTAPWILIAGPSKVEHPSPLRHLIPKSVVQLTLTDDLCLQPYWEWEPEEICDMLVDYWYDLRDTKTALAAIFIVGPLISKMFNEDELYIARRLARSAGVDLFIDELSINKRDALRDAEERARRYGQLREPARPQVFDSSHMW
;
A
#
# COMPACT_ATOMS: atom_id res chain seq x y z
N MET A 1 43.51 -54.99 17.51
CA MET A 1 44.91 -55.43 17.38
C MET A 1 45.66 -54.25 16.74
N TYR A 2 46.43 -53.43 17.45
CA TYR A 2 47.69 -53.77 18.10
C TYR A 2 47.94 -52.90 19.35
N ARG A 3 48.76 -53.45 20.25
CA ARG A 3 49.09 -52.99 21.60
C ARG A 3 50.36 -52.11 21.63
N MET A 4 50.47 -51.40 22.74
CA MET A 4 51.48 -50.45 23.24
C MET A 4 52.95 -50.91 23.31
N SER A 5 53.81 -49.92 23.65
CA SER A 5 55.04 -49.96 24.50
C SER A 5 56.36 -49.84 23.70
N ASN A 6 57.43 -49.12 24.07
CA ASN A 6 57.85 -48.27 25.21
C ASN A 6 59.18 -47.58 24.78
N ARG A 7 59.57 -46.44 25.39
CA ARG A 7 60.85 -46.26 26.14
C ARG A 7 61.23 -44.80 26.44
N ASP A 8 61.80 -44.67 27.64
CA ASP A 8 62.25 -43.50 28.39
C ASP A 8 63.61 -42.87 27.97
N GLY A 9 63.85 -41.66 28.49
CA GLY A 9 65.15 -41.05 28.80
C GLY A 9 65.24 -39.59 28.34
N THR A 10 65.66 -38.57 29.08
CA THR A 10 66.34 -38.42 30.39
C THR A 10 66.27 -36.96 30.85
N SER A 11 66.33 -36.78 32.18
CA SER A 11 66.49 -35.57 33.01
C SER A 11 67.40 -34.44 32.49
N ASN A 12 67.04 -33.17 32.78
CA ASN A 12 67.89 -32.22 33.54
C ASN A 12 67.13 -30.94 33.96
N ASN A 13 67.02 -30.75 35.28
CA ASN A 13 66.68 -29.48 35.96
C ASN A 13 67.94 -28.59 36.03
N PRO A 14 67.82 -27.24 36.11
CA PRO A 14 67.69 -26.62 37.43
C PRO A 14 66.82 -25.36 37.51
N SER A 15 66.27 -25.22 38.72
CA SER A 15 65.61 -24.10 39.37
C SER A 15 66.26 -22.72 39.20
N ARG A 16 65.44 -21.67 38.98
CA ARG A 16 65.73 -20.30 39.44
C ARG A 16 64.45 -19.48 39.70
N SER A 17 64.22 -19.22 40.99
CA SER A 17 63.82 -17.95 41.60
C SER A 17 62.54 -17.23 41.14
N LEU A 18 61.47 -17.41 41.93
CA LEU A 18 60.46 -16.37 42.19
C LEU A 18 61.14 -15.12 42.77
N ARG A 19 61.01 -13.98 42.09
CA ARG A 19 60.73 -12.64 42.64
C ARG A 19 60.65 -11.66 41.47
N ASP A 20 59.83 -10.64 41.64
CA ASP A 20 59.62 -9.49 40.74
C ASP A 20 58.43 -9.62 39.76
N LEU A 21 57.22 -9.63 40.33
CA LEU A 21 56.04 -9.05 39.68
C LEU A 21 55.42 -8.02 40.64
N PRO A 22 55.06 -6.81 40.17
CA PRO A 22 54.43 -5.79 41.01
C PRO A 22 53.02 -6.22 41.41
N PRO A 23 52.49 -5.75 42.56
CA PRO A 23 51.21 -6.21 43.05
C PRO A 23 50.08 -5.77 42.11
N LEU A 24 49.27 -6.75 41.70
CA LEU A 24 47.99 -6.55 41.04
C LEU A 24 47.13 -5.61 41.88
N SER A 25 46.93 -4.39 41.38
CA SER A 25 45.97 -3.45 41.93
C SER A 25 44.57 -4.05 41.86
N VAL A 26 44.07 -4.47 43.02
CA VAL A 26 42.68 -4.89 43.23
C VAL A 26 41.75 -3.78 42.71
N PRO A 27 40.81 -4.05 41.80
CA PRO A 27 39.86 -3.04 41.38
C PRO A 27 38.99 -2.68 42.58
N LYS A 28 39.06 -1.41 43.02
CA LYS A 28 38.11 -0.84 43.98
C LYS A 28 36.68 -1.14 43.48
N LYS A 29 35.88 -1.80 44.32
CA LYS A 29 34.42 -1.94 44.14
C LYS A 29 33.85 -0.59 43.70
N ARG A 30 33.42 -0.48 42.44
CA ARG A 30 32.59 0.65 42.00
C ARG A 30 31.36 0.66 42.91
N LYS A 31 31.14 1.78 43.60
CA LYS A 31 29.85 2.05 44.26
C LYS A 31 28.73 1.79 43.22
N PRO A 32 27.60 1.19 43.60
CA PRO A 32 26.47 1.10 42.70
C PRO A 32 26.14 2.51 42.24
N GLY A 33 26.30 2.77 40.94
CA GLY A 33 25.96 4.06 40.35
C GLY A 33 24.53 4.41 40.73
N GLY A 34 24.28 5.67 41.08
CA GLY A 34 22.92 6.15 41.34
C GLY A 34 21.97 5.78 40.19
N PRO A 35 20.65 5.81 40.43
CA PRO A 35 19.66 5.45 39.40
C PRO A 35 20.01 6.18 38.10
N SER A 36 20.02 5.43 36.99
CA SER A 36 20.34 5.91 35.65
C SER A 36 19.70 7.29 35.42
N ARG A 37 20.43 8.28 34.90
CA ARG A 37 19.94 9.67 34.77
C ARG A 37 18.53 9.78 34.16
N LEU A 38 18.20 8.88 33.23
CA LEU A 38 16.86 8.77 32.64
C LEU A 38 15.76 8.38 33.64
N LEU A 39 16.04 7.44 34.55
CA LEU A 39 15.08 6.99 35.57
C LEU A 39 14.82 8.04 36.64
N ALA A 40 15.69 9.05 36.77
CA ALA A 40 15.52 10.19 37.65
C ALA A 40 14.65 11.31 37.03
N CYS A 41 14.37 11.26 35.73
CA CYS A 41 13.52 12.24 35.06
C CYS A 41 12.02 11.97 35.34
N PRO A 42 11.14 12.99 35.26
CA PRO A 42 9.69 12.81 35.24
C PRO A 42 9.22 11.87 34.13
N ILE A 43 8.07 11.22 34.33
CA ILE A 43 7.53 10.20 33.43
C ILE A 43 7.26 10.75 32.03
N GLU A 44 6.88 12.02 31.93
CA GLU A 44 6.61 12.73 30.69
C GLU A 44 7.89 12.87 29.85
N ILE A 45 9.01 13.21 30.50
CA ILE A 45 10.32 13.30 29.83
C ILE A 45 10.78 11.90 29.40
N GLN A 46 10.57 10.89 30.24
CA GLN A 46 10.92 9.51 29.87
C GLN A 46 10.12 9.04 28.66
N LEU A 47 8.81 9.26 28.63
CA LEU A 47 7.95 8.92 27.49
C LEU A 47 8.35 9.68 26.23
N HIS A 48 8.63 10.98 26.34
CA HIS A 48 9.07 11.78 25.20
C HIS A 48 10.40 11.28 24.63
N VAL A 49 11.36 10.89 25.48
CA VAL A 49 12.61 10.26 25.00
C VAL A 49 12.32 8.95 24.26
N LEU A 50 11.41 8.11 24.78
CA LEU A 50 11.05 6.83 24.17
C LEU A 50 10.39 6.98 22.79
N GLU A 51 9.71 8.09 22.52
CA GLU A 51 9.12 8.37 21.20
C GLU A 51 10.18 8.46 20.08
N PHE A 52 11.44 8.77 20.42
CA PHE A 52 12.55 8.86 19.47
C PHE A 52 13.45 7.60 19.46
N VAL A 53 13.17 6.62 20.33
CA VAL A 53 13.98 5.39 20.39
C VAL A 53 13.52 4.41 19.30
N PRO A 54 14.44 3.87 18.48
CA PRO A 54 14.09 2.82 17.51
C PRO A 54 13.45 1.60 18.17
N LYS A 55 12.67 0.83 17.40
CA LYS A 55 11.88 -0.30 17.90
C LYS A 55 12.75 -1.33 18.63
N GLU A 56 13.95 -1.61 18.13
CA GLU A 56 14.92 -2.53 18.73
C GLU A 56 15.36 -2.04 20.11
N GLY A 57 15.56 -0.72 20.24
CA GLY A 57 15.86 -0.05 21.50
C GLY A 57 14.70 -0.15 22.49
N LEU A 58 13.46 0.06 22.04
CA LEU A 58 12.26 -0.10 22.88
C LEU A 58 12.10 -1.54 23.38
N VAL A 59 12.35 -2.53 22.52
CA VAL A 59 12.36 -3.95 22.90
C VAL A 59 13.44 -4.21 23.96
N ALA A 60 14.66 -3.71 23.76
CA ALA A 60 15.73 -3.87 24.72
C ALA A 60 15.37 -3.23 26.07
N LEU A 61 14.89 -1.98 26.07
CA LEU A 61 14.47 -1.25 27.27
C LEU A 61 13.35 -1.97 28.03
N SER A 62 12.41 -2.59 27.31
CA SER A 62 11.33 -3.37 27.92
C SER A 62 11.81 -4.60 28.70
N ARG A 63 13.05 -5.04 28.48
CA ARG A 63 13.68 -6.18 29.16
C ARG A 63 14.63 -5.77 30.29
N VAL A 64 14.99 -4.49 30.40
CA VAL A 64 15.96 -4.01 31.38
C VAL A 64 15.41 -4.05 32.81
N ASN A 65 14.24 -3.44 33.04
CA ASN A 65 13.58 -3.45 34.35
C ASN A 65 12.06 -3.21 34.21
N LYS A 66 11.31 -3.45 35.30
CA LYS A 66 9.84 -3.36 35.32
C LYS A 66 9.29 -1.98 35.00
N HIS A 67 9.95 -0.91 35.45
CA HIS A 67 9.53 0.47 35.19
C HIS A 67 9.66 0.81 33.71
N LEU A 68 10.84 0.58 33.14
CA LEU A 68 11.09 0.74 31.70
C LEU A 68 10.16 -0.14 30.87
N ALA A 69 9.89 -1.38 31.31
CA ALA A 69 8.89 -2.24 30.68
C ALA A 69 7.50 -1.59 30.67
N SER A 70 7.04 -1.03 31.80
CA SER A 70 5.70 -0.42 31.88
C SER A 70 5.51 0.79 30.97
N ILE A 71 6.59 1.51 30.64
CA ILE A 71 6.52 2.72 29.80
C ILE A 71 6.90 2.46 28.34
N ALA A 72 7.82 1.52 28.09
CA ALA A 72 8.24 1.16 26.73
C ALA A 72 7.22 0.24 26.04
N GLN A 73 6.55 -0.66 26.78
CA GLN A 73 5.58 -1.58 26.17
C GLN A 73 4.40 -0.85 25.49
N PRO A 74 3.75 0.15 26.10
CA PRO A 74 2.69 0.91 25.43
C PRO A 74 3.17 1.62 24.15
N VAL A 75 4.37 2.20 24.18
CA VAL A 75 4.97 2.85 23.00
C VAL A 75 5.26 1.82 21.91
N LEU A 76 5.84 0.67 22.28
CA LEU A 76 6.16 -0.43 21.37
C LEU A 76 4.91 -1.00 20.67
N HIS A 77 3.78 -1.10 21.38
CA HIS A 77 2.54 -1.66 20.85
C HIS A 77 1.61 -0.60 20.22
N ARG A 78 2.01 0.68 20.20
CA ARG A 78 1.24 1.73 19.52
C ARG A 78 1.07 1.45 18.02
N GLU A 79 2.09 0.87 17.41
CA GLU A 79 2.07 0.35 16.05
C GLU A 79 2.27 -1.16 16.07
N VAL A 80 1.22 -1.88 15.68
CA VAL A 80 1.24 -3.32 15.47
C VAL A 80 1.48 -3.57 14.00
N ASP A 81 2.67 -4.06 13.69
CA ASP A 81 3.09 -4.40 12.35
C ASP A 81 3.32 -5.91 12.28
N VAL A 82 2.43 -6.59 11.55
CA VAL A 82 2.41 -8.04 11.38
C VAL A 82 2.78 -8.35 9.94
N ASN A 83 4.00 -8.87 9.76
CA ASN A 83 4.43 -9.44 8.48
C ASN A 83 4.18 -10.96 8.45
N CYS A 84 3.62 -11.45 7.34
CA CYS A 84 3.63 -12.86 6.99
C CYS A 84 4.60 -13.12 5.83
N PRO A 85 5.87 -13.49 6.11
CA PRO A 85 6.86 -13.76 5.09
C PRO A 85 6.47 -14.94 4.19
N ARG A 86 7.05 -14.98 2.97
CA ARG A 86 6.79 -16.00 1.95
C ARG A 86 6.99 -17.42 2.50
N VAL A 87 6.08 -18.30 2.10
CA VAL A 87 5.89 -19.65 2.61
C VAL A 87 7.13 -20.51 2.37
N SER A 88 7.74 -21.02 3.43
CA SER A 88 8.17 -22.42 3.42
C SER A 88 7.07 -23.19 4.14
N PHE A 89 6.71 -24.37 3.61
CA PHE A 89 5.56 -25.20 4.01
C PHE A 89 5.51 -25.61 5.51
N GLN A 90 6.38 -25.09 6.37
CA GLN A 90 6.63 -25.64 7.70
C GLN A 90 6.36 -24.70 8.88
N CYS A 91 6.20 -23.38 8.73
CA CYS A 91 5.91 -22.50 9.88
C CYS A 91 5.03 -21.30 9.49
N HIS A 92 3.77 -21.39 9.89
CA HIS A 92 2.67 -20.48 9.58
C HIS A 92 2.77 -19.12 10.30
N ALA A 93 1.77 -18.24 10.09
CA ALA A 93 1.63 -16.88 10.62
C ALA A 93 1.58 -16.77 12.16
N ALA A 94 2.64 -17.23 12.82
CA ALA A 94 2.90 -17.09 14.24
C ALA A 94 2.84 -15.62 14.69
N PRO A 95 3.31 -14.62 13.93
CA PRO A 95 3.24 -13.22 14.37
C PRO A 95 1.81 -12.75 14.64
N LEU A 96 0.86 -13.05 13.74
CA LEU A 96 -0.55 -12.66 13.90
C LEU A 96 -1.16 -13.27 15.17
N VAL A 97 -0.96 -14.57 15.37
CA VAL A 97 -1.51 -15.31 16.51
C VAL A 97 -0.85 -14.89 17.83
N LEU A 98 0.44 -14.59 17.82
CA LEU A 98 1.17 -14.12 19.01
C LEU A 98 0.74 -12.70 19.41
N VAL A 99 0.53 -11.81 18.44
CA VAL A 99 -0.03 -10.47 18.68
C VAL A 99 -1.42 -10.59 19.28
N LEU A 100 -2.28 -11.42 18.69
CA LEU A 100 -3.62 -11.66 19.21
C LEU A 100 -3.61 -12.18 20.65
N ARG A 101 -2.77 -13.18 20.95
CA ARG A 101 -2.61 -13.70 22.31
C ARG A 101 -2.20 -12.61 23.29
N THR A 102 -1.29 -11.73 22.86
CA THR A 102 -0.79 -10.62 23.68
C THR A 102 -1.90 -9.64 23.98
N LEU A 103 -2.64 -9.18 22.96
CA LEU A 103 -3.72 -8.20 23.16
C LEU A 103 -4.92 -8.78 23.92
N LEU A 104 -5.24 -10.05 23.74
CA LEU A 104 -6.25 -10.76 24.56
C LEU A 104 -5.85 -10.84 26.04
N SER A 105 -4.55 -10.95 26.32
CA SER A 105 -4.03 -11.07 27.68
C SER A 105 -3.74 -9.72 28.35
N ARG A 106 -3.52 -8.67 27.54
CA ARG A 106 -3.19 -7.32 27.97
C ARG A 106 -4.12 -6.30 27.30
N PRO A 107 -5.39 -6.20 27.75
CA PRO A 107 -6.33 -5.24 27.20
C PRO A 107 -5.83 -3.79 27.30
N ASP A 108 -5.03 -3.47 28.32
CA ASP A 108 -4.39 -2.17 28.49
C ASP A 108 -3.48 -1.80 27.31
N LEU A 109 -2.75 -2.77 26.74
CA LEU A 109 -1.96 -2.55 25.53
C LEU A 109 -2.86 -2.40 24.31
N ALA A 110 -3.93 -3.19 24.21
CA ALA A 110 -4.87 -3.11 23.09
C ALA A 110 -5.55 -1.72 22.99
N GLN A 111 -5.85 -1.10 24.14
CA GLN A 111 -6.36 0.28 24.21
C GLN A 111 -5.35 1.33 23.72
N GLY A 112 -4.05 1.02 23.75
CA GLY A 112 -2.98 1.92 23.32
C GLY A 112 -2.64 1.82 21.82
N VAL A 113 -3.12 0.78 21.13
CA VAL A 113 -2.84 0.55 19.71
C VAL A 113 -3.53 1.64 18.86
N GLN A 114 -2.75 2.28 17.99
CA GLN A 114 -3.22 3.31 17.06
C GLN A 114 -3.04 2.92 15.60
N HIS A 115 -2.10 2.05 15.28
CA HIS A 115 -1.78 1.68 13.92
C HIS A 115 -1.73 0.16 13.80
N LEU A 116 -2.60 -0.39 12.95
CA LEU A 116 -2.60 -1.80 12.59
C LEU A 116 -2.12 -1.92 11.14
N ARG A 117 -1.01 -2.62 10.94
CA ARG A 117 -0.48 -2.97 9.62
C ARG A 117 -0.37 -4.48 9.54
N PHE A 118 -1.08 -5.06 8.58
CA PHE A 118 -1.00 -6.48 8.26
C PHE A 118 -0.46 -6.59 6.85
N ASP A 119 0.82 -6.88 6.71
CA ASP A 119 1.53 -6.98 5.44
C ASP A 119 1.89 -8.45 5.17
N GLY A 120 1.60 -8.98 4.00
CA GLY A 120 1.81 -10.39 3.71
C GLY A 120 2.03 -10.60 2.23
N TYR A 121 3.01 -11.46 1.89
CA TYR A 121 3.49 -11.65 0.53
C TYR A 121 2.51 -12.38 -0.40
N ASP A 122 2.73 -12.10 -1.69
CA ASP A 122 1.98 -12.52 -2.87
C ASP A 122 1.71 -14.03 -3.00
N PHE A 123 0.64 -14.28 -3.73
CA PHE A 123 -0.10 -15.50 -3.99
C PHE A 123 0.61 -16.61 -4.78
N VAL A 124 1.92 -16.50 -5.03
CA VAL A 124 2.67 -17.32 -6.01
C VAL A 124 2.60 -18.85 -5.77
N GLU A 125 2.16 -19.31 -4.59
CA GLU A 125 2.11 -20.74 -4.26
C GLU A 125 0.73 -21.23 -3.74
N ARG A 126 -0.36 -20.47 -3.95
CA ARG A 126 -1.67 -20.85 -3.42
C ARG A 126 -2.57 -21.60 -4.37
N ARG A 127 -3.36 -22.49 -3.77
CA ARG A 127 -4.51 -23.10 -4.42
C ARG A 127 -5.58 -22.04 -4.66
N LEU A 128 -6.00 -21.90 -5.91
CA LEU A 128 -7.10 -21.03 -6.32
C LEU A 128 -8.33 -21.27 -5.44
N ASN A 129 -9.02 -20.20 -5.05
CA ASN A 129 -10.29 -20.24 -4.31
C ASN A 129 -10.25 -20.81 -2.87
N GLU A 130 -9.07 -20.89 -2.23
CA GLU A 130 -8.97 -21.23 -0.80
C GLU A 130 -8.86 -19.98 0.09
N LEU A 131 -9.64 -19.93 1.18
CA LEU A 131 -9.56 -18.83 2.13
C LEU A 131 -8.23 -18.86 2.90
N PRO A 132 -7.57 -17.71 3.09
CA PRO A 132 -6.42 -17.58 3.98
C PRO A 132 -6.70 -18.15 5.38
N THR A 133 -5.91 -19.13 5.78
CA THR A 133 -5.93 -19.68 7.14
C THR A 133 -4.53 -19.71 7.74
N THR A 134 -4.46 -19.65 9.07
CA THR A 134 -3.24 -19.88 9.83
C THR A 134 -3.55 -20.75 11.05
N PRO A 135 -2.73 -21.75 11.37
CA PRO A 135 -2.86 -22.50 12.60
C PRO A 135 -2.74 -21.62 13.84
N ILE A 136 -3.61 -21.91 14.80
CA ILE A 136 -3.75 -21.18 16.06
C ILE A 136 -3.18 -21.95 17.26
N PHE A 137 -2.27 -22.90 17.05
CA PHE A 137 -1.73 -23.78 18.10
C PHE A 137 -0.96 -23.03 19.21
N HIS A 138 -0.52 -21.78 18.95
CA HIS A 138 0.08 -20.92 19.97
C HIS A 138 -0.92 -20.34 20.98
N LEU A 139 -2.23 -20.46 20.72
CA LEU A 139 -3.29 -20.09 21.65
C LEU A 139 -3.61 -21.26 22.59
N THR A 140 -3.61 -20.99 23.88
CA THR A 140 -4.12 -21.93 24.88
C THR A 140 -5.64 -22.05 24.76
N ASP A 141 -6.24 -23.10 25.33
CA ASP A 141 -7.70 -23.22 25.34
C ASP A 141 -8.37 -22.08 26.14
N GLY A 142 -7.66 -21.53 27.14
CA GLY A 142 -8.07 -20.31 27.84
C GLY A 142 -8.10 -19.08 26.91
N ASP A 143 -7.10 -18.93 26.04
CA ASP A 143 -7.07 -17.82 25.07
C ASP A 143 -8.18 -17.95 24.03
N LYS A 144 -8.39 -19.17 23.50
CA LYS A 144 -9.47 -19.46 22.57
C LYS A 144 -10.83 -19.17 23.21
N LEU A 145 -11.04 -19.57 24.46
CA LEU A 145 -12.27 -19.31 25.19
C LEU A 145 -12.49 -17.80 25.41
N LYS A 146 -11.45 -17.04 25.76
CA LYS A 146 -11.53 -15.57 25.87
C LYS A 146 -11.94 -14.93 24.55
N ALA A 147 -11.30 -15.33 23.45
CA ALA A 147 -11.61 -14.82 22.12
C ALA A 147 -13.07 -15.12 21.72
N VAL A 148 -13.52 -16.37 21.87
CA VAL A 148 -14.89 -16.77 21.56
C VAL A 148 -15.92 -16.04 22.42
N LYS A 149 -15.64 -15.87 23.73
CA LYS A 149 -16.50 -15.08 24.62
C LYS A 149 -16.58 -13.62 24.19
N PHE A 150 -15.44 -13.02 23.81
CA PHE A 150 -15.40 -11.65 23.33
C PHE A 150 -16.20 -11.49 22.04
N ILE A 151 -15.99 -12.35 21.03
CA ILE A 151 -16.75 -12.32 19.76
C ILE A 151 -18.25 -12.43 20.02
N LYS A 152 -18.67 -13.36 20.90
CA LYS A 152 -20.09 -13.51 21.27
C LYS A 152 -20.63 -12.28 21.99
N ALA A 153 -19.83 -11.62 22.82
CA ALA A 153 -20.22 -10.41 23.53
C ALA A 153 -20.40 -9.18 22.62
N LEU A 154 -19.83 -9.19 21.41
CA LEU A 154 -20.12 -8.17 20.40
C LEU A 154 -21.55 -8.28 19.86
N ASP A 155 -22.20 -9.44 20.03
CA ASP A 155 -23.60 -9.72 19.70
C ASP A 155 -23.99 -9.27 18.28
N LEU A 156 -23.15 -9.68 17.33
CA LEU A 156 -23.34 -9.49 15.90
C LEU A 156 -24.07 -10.69 15.30
N TYR A 157 -24.89 -10.46 14.26
CA TYR A 157 -25.75 -11.47 13.63
C TYR A 157 -25.01 -12.77 13.22
N GLN A 158 -23.73 -12.66 12.81
CA GLN A 158 -22.89 -13.81 12.44
C GLN A 158 -21.79 -14.11 13.48
N GLY A 159 -21.96 -13.70 14.73
CA GLY A 159 -20.96 -13.89 15.80
C GLY A 159 -20.62 -15.36 16.06
N LEU A 160 -21.56 -16.28 15.87
CA LEU A 160 -21.30 -17.73 15.99
C LEU A 160 -20.43 -18.24 14.84
N ASP A 161 -20.74 -17.87 13.60
CA ASP A 161 -19.95 -18.27 12.43
C ASP A 161 -18.54 -17.66 12.49
N TRP A 162 -18.44 -16.41 12.96
CA TRP A 162 -17.16 -15.77 13.23
C TRP A 162 -16.35 -16.55 14.27
N ALA A 163 -16.96 -16.93 15.40
CA ALA A 163 -16.28 -17.72 16.42
C ALA A 163 -15.80 -19.09 15.89
N GLN A 164 -16.59 -19.75 15.05
CA GLN A 164 -16.18 -21.00 14.39
C GLN A 164 -15.05 -20.78 13.37
N GLY A 165 -15.12 -19.71 12.57
CA GLY A 165 -14.08 -19.32 11.63
C GLY A 165 -12.75 -18.99 12.33
N PHE A 166 -12.82 -18.32 13.48
CA PHE A 166 -11.68 -18.07 14.36
C PHE A 166 -11.03 -19.37 14.83
N LEU A 167 -11.82 -20.35 15.31
CA LEU A 167 -11.29 -21.64 15.75
C LEU A 167 -10.66 -22.46 14.61
N LYS A 168 -11.09 -22.23 13.37
CA LYS A 168 -10.49 -22.79 12.15
C LYS A 168 -9.25 -22.01 11.69
N GLY A 169 -8.91 -20.90 12.35
CA GLY A 169 -7.75 -20.09 12.01
C GLY A 169 -7.92 -19.23 10.76
N ARG A 170 -9.15 -18.90 10.35
CA ARG A 170 -9.38 -17.99 9.23
C ARG A 170 -8.79 -16.61 9.51
N VAL A 171 -8.05 -16.07 8.54
CA VAL A 171 -7.29 -14.81 8.72
C VAL A 171 -8.22 -13.62 8.94
N ASP A 172 -9.31 -13.49 8.17
CA ASP A 172 -10.31 -12.42 8.36
C ASP A 172 -10.84 -12.42 9.81
N CYS A 173 -11.17 -13.59 10.35
CA CYS A 173 -11.66 -13.71 11.72
C CYS A 173 -10.64 -13.21 12.76
N LEU A 174 -9.36 -13.50 12.54
CA LEU A 174 -8.26 -13.10 13.43
C LEU A 174 -7.98 -11.59 13.34
N VAL A 175 -7.93 -11.05 12.12
CA VAL A 175 -7.73 -9.61 11.86
C VAL A 175 -8.89 -8.81 12.42
N SER A 176 -10.13 -9.23 12.14
CA SER A 176 -11.34 -8.60 12.67
C SER A 176 -11.35 -8.59 14.20
N LEU A 177 -10.86 -9.65 14.85
CA LEU A 177 -10.80 -9.70 16.30
C LEU A 177 -9.76 -8.71 16.84
N LEU A 178 -8.60 -8.59 16.19
CA LEU A 178 -7.59 -7.57 16.55
C LEU A 178 -8.14 -6.15 16.39
N VAL A 179 -8.87 -5.87 15.31
CA VAL A 179 -9.53 -4.58 15.09
C VAL A 179 -10.57 -4.33 16.19
N ALA A 180 -11.41 -5.32 16.52
CA ALA A 180 -12.40 -5.20 17.58
C ALA A 180 -11.80 -4.99 18.99
N LEU A 181 -10.57 -5.47 19.23
CA LEU A 181 -9.84 -5.28 20.48
C LEU A 181 -9.19 -3.89 20.62
N THR A 182 -9.12 -3.09 19.55
CA THR A 182 -8.29 -1.86 19.48
C THR A 182 -9.12 -0.60 19.23
N PRO A 183 -9.89 -0.12 20.22
CA PRO A 183 -10.89 0.95 20.01
C PRO A 183 -10.33 2.32 19.67
N ARG A 184 -9.02 2.54 19.85
CA ARG A 184 -8.32 3.80 19.53
C ARG A 184 -7.54 3.73 18.22
N VAL A 185 -7.79 2.72 17.39
CA VAL A 185 -7.15 2.58 16.09
C VAL A 185 -7.42 3.81 15.22
N ARG A 186 -6.34 4.35 14.64
CA ARG A 186 -6.31 5.51 13.75
C ARG A 186 -6.01 5.11 12.31
N SER A 187 -5.26 4.03 12.10
CA SER A 187 -5.05 3.49 10.77
C SER A 187 -5.07 1.97 10.71
N ILE A 188 -5.66 1.45 9.63
CA ILE A 188 -5.66 0.04 9.28
C ILE A 188 -5.05 -0.10 7.87
N TYR A 189 -4.04 -0.96 7.73
CA TYR A 189 -3.50 -1.40 6.45
C TYR A 189 -3.65 -2.92 6.35
N LEU A 190 -4.28 -3.37 5.28
CA LEU A 190 -4.39 -4.77 4.89
C LEU A 190 -3.67 -4.95 3.56
N GLY A 191 -2.54 -5.64 3.57
CA GLY A 191 -1.89 -6.13 2.37
C GLY A 191 -2.64 -7.32 1.78
N GLU A 192 -2.24 -7.70 0.58
CA GLU A 192 -2.80 -8.77 -0.26
C GLU A 192 -3.27 -10.02 0.48
N PHE A 193 -2.40 -10.60 1.32
CA PHE A 193 -2.74 -11.82 2.06
C PHE A 193 -3.96 -11.65 2.99
N PHE A 194 -4.09 -10.47 3.59
CA PHE A 194 -5.06 -10.16 4.63
C PHE A 194 -6.35 -9.58 4.07
N SER A 195 -6.39 -9.25 2.78
CA SER A 195 -7.50 -8.59 2.11
C SER A 195 -8.31 -9.51 1.19
N VAL A 196 -7.99 -10.81 1.12
CA VAL A 196 -8.73 -11.79 0.29
C VAL A 196 -10.19 -11.89 0.69
N GLU A 197 -10.46 -11.97 1.98
CA GLU A 197 -11.82 -11.93 2.53
C GLU A 197 -11.78 -10.98 3.73
N ILE A 198 -12.73 -10.04 3.76
CA ILE A 198 -12.87 -9.06 4.84
C ILE A 198 -14.31 -8.99 5.35
N CYS A 199 -15.01 -10.12 5.32
CA CYS A 199 -16.43 -10.25 5.69
C CYS A 199 -16.69 -9.78 7.13
N TYR A 200 -15.92 -10.29 8.09
CA TYR A 200 -16.11 -9.94 9.50
C TYR A 200 -15.64 -8.52 9.81
N LEU A 201 -14.62 -8.03 9.10
CA LEU A 201 -14.17 -6.65 9.24
C LEU A 201 -15.24 -5.68 8.73
N ARG A 202 -15.84 -5.97 7.58
CA ARG A 202 -16.98 -5.20 7.05
C ARG A 202 -18.15 -5.21 8.01
N MET A 203 -18.47 -6.36 8.59
CA MET A 203 -19.51 -6.47 9.61
C MET A 203 -19.22 -5.56 10.80
N LEU A 204 -17.99 -5.49 11.30
CA LEU A 204 -17.62 -4.58 12.40
C LEU A 204 -17.82 -3.09 12.03
N LEU A 205 -17.53 -2.73 10.79
CA LEU A 205 -17.59 -1.34 10.32
C LEU A 205 -19.00 -0.92 9.86
N SER A 206 -19.92 -1.87 9.70
CA SER A 206 -21.28 -1.60 9.22
C SER A 206 -22.15 -0.91 10.29
N PRO A 207 -22.94 0.12 9.92
CA PRO A 207 -23.86 0.81 10.83
C PRO A 207 -24.94 -0.07 11.45
N VAL A 208 -25.32 -1.16 10.79
CA VAL A 208 -26.26 -2.14 11.35
C VAL A 208 -25.71 -2.72 12.64
N SER A 209 -24.39 -2.84 12.76
CA SER A 209 -23.70 -3.27 13.97
C SER A 209 -23.75 -2.20 15.08
N PHE A 210 -23.84 -0.91 14.75
CA PHE A 210 -23.96 0.16 15.75
C PHE A 210 -25.40 0.44 16.19
N GLY A 211 -26.38 0.05 15.38
CA GLY A 211 -27.81 0.33 15.59
C GLY A 211 -28.67 -0.86 16.01
N ASN A 212 -28.12 -2.08 16.03
CA ASN A 212 -28.85 -3.25 16.52
C ASN A 212 -28.96 -3.21 18.07
N PRO A 213 -30.08 -3.65 18.66
CA PRO A 213 -30.17 -3.87 20.11
C PRO A 213 -29.07 -4.80 20.65
N GLY A 214 -28.51 -5.67 19.78
CA GLY A 214 -27.41 -6.57 20.10
C GLY A 214 -26.01 -5.97 19.93
N GLY A 215 -25.70 -5.32 18.80
CA GLY A 215 -24.36 -4.83 18.45
C GLY A 215 -23.81 -3.65 19.28
N SER A 216 -24.49 -3.28 20.38
CA SER A 216 -24.18 -2.17 21.29
C SER A 216 -22.74 -2.12 21.83
N ASN A 217 -22.00 -3.22 21.76
CA ASN A 217 -20.67 -3.37 22.35
C ASN A 217 -19.50 -3.13 21.36
N VAL A 218 -19.77 -2.92 20.07
CA VAL A 218 -18.72 -2.55 19.11
C VAL A 218 -18.42 -1.06 19.25
N HIS A 219 -17.13 -0.72 19.36
CA HIS A 219 -16.72 0.68 19.38
C HIS A 219 -16.95 1.34 18.01
N LYS A 220 -17.34 2.62 17.99
CA LYS A 220 -17.79 3.33 16.79
C LYS A 220 -16.67 3.79 15.83
N PHE A 221 -15.44 3.30 16.03
CA PHE A 221 -14.26 3.67 15.23
C PHE A 221 -14.04 5.20 15.09
N GLU A 222 -14.38 5.98 16.12
CA GLU A 222 -14.36 7.46 16.09
C GLU A 222 -12.96 8.05 15.90
N HIS A 223 -11.91 7.26 16.15
CA HIS A 223 -10.51 7.63 15.97
C HIS A 223 -9.93 7.18 14.62
N LEU A 224 -10.63 6.32 13.88
CA LEU A 224 -10.12 5.80 12.61
C LEU A 224 -10.11 6.92 11.57
N ARG A 225 -8.95 7.14 10.95
CA ARG A 225 -8.70 8.21 9.97
C ARG A 225 -8.21 7.68 8.63
N ARG A 226 -7.47 6.56 8.63
CA ARG A 226 -6.84 6.03 7.42
C ARG A 226 -7.14 4.55 7.26
N VAL A 227 -7.63 4.16 6.10
CA VAL A 227 -7.82 2.75 5.74
C VAL A 227 -7.15 2.51 4.40
N SER A 228 -6.37 1.45 4.31
CA SER A 228 -5.77 0.97 3.07
C SER A 228 -5.98 -0.53 2.97
N VAL A 229 -6.63 -0.98 1.90
CA VAL A 229 -6.91 -2.39 1.62
C VAL A 229 -6.39 -2.70 0.23
N ASP A 230 -5.37 -3.54 0.18
CA ASP A 230 -4.67 -3.89 -1.05
C ASP A 230 -5.07 -5.28 -1.54
N ASN A 231 -6.27 -5.39 -2.10
CA ASN A 231 -6.85 -6.65 -2.59
C ASN A 231 -6.69 -6.85 -4.11
N HIS A 232 -5.68 -6.23 -4.73
CA HIS A 232 -5.56 -6.29 -6.19
C HIS A 232 -5.37 -7.74 -6.67
N CYS A 233 -4.34 -8.46 -6.23
CA CYS A 233 -4.11 -9.86 -6.62
C CYS A 233 -5.22 -10.85 -6.19
N ALA A 234 -5.94 -10.55 -5.10
CA ALA A 234 -6.93 -11.48 -4.54
C ALA A 234 -8.07 -11.83 -5.51
N THR A 235 -8.52 -10.87 -6.33
CA THR A 235 -9.58 -11.09 -7.32
C THR A 235 -9.14 -12.03 -8.45
N TYR A 236 -7.83 -12.13 -8.72
CA TYR A 236 -7.28 -12.98 -9.76
C TYR A 236 -7.24 -14.45 -9.32
N HIS A 237 -6.75 -14.70 -8.10
CA HIS A 237 -6.58 -16.07 -7.60
C HIS A 237 -7.85 -16.67 -6.98
N HIS A 238 -8.87 -15.84 -6.70
CA HIS A 238 -10.07 -16.26 -6.02
C HIS A 238 -11.35 -15.94 -6.78
N THR A 239 -11.46 -16.47 -8.00
CA THR A 239 -12.60 -16.32 -8.93
C THR A 239 -13.95 -16.77 -8.37
N ARG A 240 -13.98 -17.54 -7.28
CA ARG A 240 -15.22 -17.96 -6.60
C ARG A 240 -15.67 -17.02 -5.49
N PHE A 241 -14.86 -16.04 -5.09
CA PHE A 241 -15.28 -15.05 -4.09
C PHE A 241 -15.93 -13.87 -4.78
N ASP A 242 -17.03 -13.41 -4.18
CA ASP A 242 -17.70 -12.20 -4.61
C ASP A 242 -17.00 -10.98 -4.01
N PHE A 243 -16.31 -10.22 -4.86
CA PHE A 243 -15.64 -8.99 -4.48
C PHE A 243 -16.51 -7.74 -4.71
N SER A 244 -17.76 -7.92 -5.15
CA SER A 244 -18.70 -6.82 -5.40
C SER A 244 -18.94 -6.02 -4.12
N ASN A 245 -18.78 -4.70 -4.21
CA ASN A 245 -19.07 -3.75 -3.13
C ASN A 245 -18.35 -4.01 -1.80
N VAL A 246 -17.26 -4.77 -1.80
CA VAL A 246 -16.50 -5.12 -0.57
C VAL A 246 -16.06 -3.88 0.21
N TYR A 247 -15.96 -2.73 -0.46
CA TYR A 247 -15.49 -1.49 0.10
C TYR A 247 -16.60 -0.52 0.58
N GLN A 248 -17.88 -0.76 0.26
CA GLN A 248 -18.95 0.21 0.57
C GLN A 248 -19.05 0.49 2.07
N ASP A 249 -18.76 -0.50 2.92
CA ASP A 249 -18.80 -0.34 4.37
C ASP A 249 -17.81 0.72 4.88
N PHE A 250 -16.67 0.93 4.21
CA PHE A 250 -15.69 1.95 4.62
C PHE A 250 -16.19 3.38 4.38
N PHE A 251 -17.03 3.59 3.36
CA PHE A 251 -17.65 4.89 3.08
C PHE A 251 -18.73 5.28 4.09
N ARG A 252 -18.96 4.46 5.12
CA ARG A 252 -19.85 4.77 6.24
C ARG A 252 -19.09 5.35 7.45
N LEU A 253 -17.76 5.39 7.39
CA LEU A 253 -16.87 5.93 8.42
C LEU A 253 -16.73 7.44 8.27
N LEU A 254 -17.60 8.20 8.95
CA LEU A 254 -17.73 9.66 8.76
C LEU A 254 -16.51 10.50 9.12
N LYS A 255 -15.57 9.94 9.90
CA LYS A 255 -14.33 10.60 10.33
C LYS A 255 -13.11 10.19 9.52
N LEU A 256 -13.30 9.42 8.46
CA LEU A 256 -12.21 8.96 7.60
C LEU A 256 -11.62 10.14 6.81
N GLU A 257 -10.30 10.25 6.81
CA GLU A 257 -9.52 11.28 6.11
C GLU A 257 -8.87 10.73 4.83
N SER A 258 -8.50 9.44 4.85
CA SER A 258 -7.86 8.78 3.71
C SER A 258 -8.42 7.37 3.53
N LEU A 259 -8.77 7.03 2.29
CA LEU A 259 -9.19 5.70 1.90
C LEU A 259 -8.40 5.25 0.66
N SER A 260 -7.75 4.10 0.76
CA SER A 260 -7.12 3.40 -0.35
C SER A 260 -7.75 2.02 -0.47
N ILE A 261 -8.41 1.74 -1.59
CA ILE A 261 -9.17 0.51 -1.80
C ILE A 261 -9.08 0.10 -3.25
N SER A 262 -9.33 -1.18 -3.50
CA SER A 262 -9.66 -1.63 -4.82
C SER A 262 -11.07 -2.21 -4.90
N GLY A 263 -11.83 -1.72 -5.88
CA GLY A 263 -13.19 -2.14 -6.16
C GLY A 263 -13.27 -3.53 -6.80
N SER A 264 -14.51 -3.97 -7.01
CA SER A 264 -14.81 -5.00 -8.01
C SER A 264 -14.57 -4.44 -9.40
N PHE A 265 -14.37 -5.31 -10.37
CA PHE A 265 -14.25 -4.94 -11.77
C PHE A 265 -15.31 -3.91 -12.21
N PRO A 266 -14.96 -2.93 -13.07
CA PRO A 266 -15.89 -1.92 -13.56
C PRO A 266 -17.21 -2.50 -14.11
N GLU A 267 -17.18 -3.70 -14.70
CA GLU A 267 -18.33 -4.39 -15.27
C GLU A 267 -19.33 -4.94 -14.23
N ASP A 268 -18.85 -5.20 -13.01
CA ASP A 268 -19.62 -5.80 -11.90
C ASP A 268 -20.11 -4.76 -10.88
N SER A 269 -19.96 -3.47 -11.19
CA SER A 269 -20.36 -2.37 -10.31
C SER A 269 -21.86 -2.40 -10.03
N GLN A 270 -22.21 -2.59 -8.75
CA GLN A 270 -23.59 -2.52 -8.27
C GLN A 270 -23.95 -1.08 -7.85
N THR A 271 -25.19 -0.88 -7.39
CA THR A 271 -25.65 0.44 -6.95
C THR A 271 -24.94 0.88 -5.66
N PHE A 272 -24.14 1.94 -5.77
CA PHE A 272 -23.58 2.66 -4.64
C PHE A 272 -24.68 3.49 -3.96
N ASN A 273 -25.15 3.04 -2.79
CA ASN A 273 -26.34 3.58 -2.10
C ASN A 273 -26.02 4.51 -0.91
N ILE A 274 -24.84 5.10 -0.87
CA ILE A 274 -24.43 5.97 0.25
C ILE A 274 -24.71 7.41 -0.12
N MET A 275 -25.51 8.09 0.70
CA MET A 275 -25.89 9.50 0.50
C MET A 275 -25.25 10.46 1.50
N THR A 276 -24.62 9.94 2.55
CA THR A 276 -24.02 10.78 3.59
C THR A 276 -22.70 11.37 3.10
N LYS A 277 -22.56 12.69 3.24
CA LYS A 277 -21.31 13.38 2.91
C LYS A 277 -20.19 13.02 3.90
N LEU A 278 -19.03 12.70 3.37
CA LEU A 278 -17.79 12.42 4.07
C LEU A 278 -16.93 13.68 4.11
N GLU A 279 -17.29 14.62 4.98
CA GLU A 279 -16.68 15.95 5.02
C GLU A 279 -15.18 15.95 5.38
N HIS A 280 -14.69 14.88 6.01
CA HIS A 280 -13.32 14.76 6.48
C HIS A 280 -12.40 14.09 5.46
N ILE A 281 -12.94 13.46 4.41
CA ILE A 281 -12.11 12.76 3.44
C ILE A 281 -11.33 13.79 2.61
N ARG A 282 -10.02 13.59 2.54
CA ARG A 282 -9.07 14.47 1.84
C ARG A 282 -8.31 13.72 0.75
N ARG A 283 -8.13 12.41 0.93
CA ARG A 283 -7.40 11.55 -0.01
C ARG A 283 -8.19 10.30 -0.35
N LEU A 284 -8.31 10.04 -1.64
CA LEU A 284 -8.84 8.81 -2.20
C LEU A 284 -7.81 8.17 -3.13
N ASP A 285 -7.60 6.87 -2.95
CA ASP A 285 -6.81 6.02 -3.84
C ASP A 285 -7.69 4.84 -4.23
N LEU A 286 -8.17 4.89 -5.47
CA LEU A 286 -9.23 4.05 -5.99
C LEU A 286 -8.70 3.26 -7.16
N LYS A 287 -8.63 1.94 -7.01
CA LYS A 287 -8.23 1.03 -8.08
C LYS A 287 -9.44 0.23 -8.54
N ARG A 288 -9.60 0.01 -9.84
CA ARG A 288 -10.67 -0.87 -10.41
C ARG A 288 -12.07 -0.39 -10.07
N ILE A 289 -12.35 0.87 -10.35
CA ILE A 289 -13.68 1.46 -10.17
C ILE A 289 -14.08 2.06 -11.50
N SER A 290 -15.32 1.86 -11.95
CA SER A 290 -15.80 2.45 -13.21
C SER A 290 -15.87 3.98 -13.10
N ALA A 291 -15.75 4.69 -14.23
CA ALA A 291 -15.86 6.16 -14.23
C ALA A 291 -17.20 6.64 -13.65
N ALA A 292 -18.32 5.96 -13.96
CA ALA A 292 -19.63 6.29 -13.42
C ALA A 292 -19.72 6.07 -11.89
N GLU A 293 -19.05 5.05 -11.36
CA GLU A 293 -18.97 4.83 -9.92
C GLU A 293 -18.03 5.82 -9.23
N LEU A 294 -16.93 6.21 -9.88
CA LEU A 294 -16.06 7.29 -9.43
C LEU A 294 -16.89 8.57 -9.20
N GLY A 295 -17.70 9.00 -10.17
CA GLY A 295 -18.56 10.19 -10.00
C GLY A 295 -19.50 10.09 -8.78
N ARG A 296 -20.07 8.90 -8.52
CA ARG A 296 -20.90 8.65 -7.33
C ARG A 296 -20.09 8.75 -6.03
N ILE A 297 -18.90 8.17 -5.98
CA ILE A 297 -18.01 8.25 -4.82
C ILE A 297 -17.55 9.70 -4.57
N LEU A 298 -17.20 10.43 -5.63
CA LEU A 298 -16.78 11.82 -5.53
C LEU A 298 -17.92 12.71 -5.02
N SER A 299 -19.17 12.46 -5.42
CA SER A 299 -20.34 13.23 -4.96
C SER A 299 -20.53 13.24 -3.43
N ILE A 300 -20.06 12.20 -2.73
CA ILE A 300 -20.11 12.12 -1.26
C ILE A 300 -18.84 12.67 -0.59
N ALA A 301 -17.81 13.03 -1.34
CA ALA A 301 -16.50 13.47 -0.84
C ALA A 301 -16.23 14.94 -1.20
N PRO A 302 -17.01 15.92 -0.71
CA PRO A 302 -17.00 17.29 -1.24
C PRO A 302 -15.67 18.04 -1.03
N ASN A 303 -14.89 17.65 -0.03
CA ASN A 303 -13.67 18.35 0.37
C ASN A 303 -12.40 17.56 -0.02
N LEU A 304 -12.49 16.75 -1.08
CA LEU A 304 -11.38 15.93 -1.56
C LEU A 304 -10.29 16.81 -2.17
N LYS A 305 -9.04 16.54 -1.78
CA LYS A 305 -7.85 17.27 -2.27
C LYS A 305 -6.94 16.42 -3.13
N GLU A 306 -6.82 15.13 -2.80
CA GLU A 306 -5.96 14.18 -3.51
C GLU A 306 -6.80 13.02 -4.05
N LEU A 307 -6.74 12.80 -5.35
CA LEU A 307 -7.33 11.63 -6.01
C LEU A 307 -6.25 10.87 -6.78
N LYS A 308 -6.06 9.60 -6.42
CA LYS A 308 -5.40 8.60 -7.26
C LYS A 308 -6.46 7.65 -7.79
N TYR A 309 -6.57 7.55 -9.11
CA TYR A 309 -7.55 6.73 -9.80
C TYR A 309 -6.84 5.83 -10.79
N ASN A 310 -6.80 4.54 -10.45
CA ASN A 310 -6.21 3.50 -11.28
C ASN A 310 -7.33 2.73 -11.97
N TYR A 311 -7.58 3.07 -13.22
CA TYR A 311 -8.48 2.30 -14.07
C TYR A 311 -7.76 1.04 -14.54
N ALA A 312 -8.16 -0.13 -14.06
CA ALA A 312 -7.61 -1.39 -14.54
C ALA A 312 -8.71 -2.19 -15.23
N TRP A 313 -8.33 -2.86 -16.32
CA TRP A 313 -9.23 -3.49 -17.26
C TRP A 313 -8.63 -4.86 -17.62
N TYR A 314 -9.39 -5.94 -17.45
CA TYR A 314 -8.89 -7.28 -17.78
C TYR A 314 -10.05 -8.27 -18.00
N PRO A 315 -9.86 -9.32 -18.83
CA PRO A 315 -10.85 -10.36 -19.00
C PRO A 315 -10.80 -11.31 -17.80
N ILE A 316 -11.95 -11.49 -17.15
CA ILE A 316 -12.16 -12.53 -16.13
C ILE A 316 -11.66 -13.85 -16.70
N THR A 317 -10.67 -14.48 -16.05
CA THR A 317 -10.15 -15.80 -16.45
C THR A 317 -11.31 -16.77 -16.63
N ASN A 318 -11.40 -17.40 -17.81
CA ASN A 318 -12.45 -18.36 -18.23
C ASN A 318 -13.77 -17.76 -18.75
N MET A 319 -13.92 -16.44 -18.85
CA MET A 319 -15.04 -15.82 -19.57
C MET A 319 -14.53 -15.24 -20.90
N ARG A 320 -15.26 -15.49 -21.99
CA ARG A 320 -15.03 -14.74 -23.25
C ARG A 320 -15.19 -13.25 -22.94
N PRO A 321 -14.34 -12.36 -23.48
CA PRO A 321 -14.53 -10.92 -23.33
C PRO A 321 -15.94 -10.58 -23.83
N THR A 322 -16.85 -10.29 -22.90
CA THR A 322 -18.27 -10.15 -23.19
C THR A 322 -18.62 -8.73 -23.63
N ARG A 323 -17.71 -7.77 -23.49
CA ARG A 323 -17.87 -6.38 -23.93
C ARG A 323 -16.53 -5.78 -24.34
N ASP A 324 -16.55 -4.95 -25.38
CA ASP A 324 -15.45 -4.05 -25.70
C ASP A 324 -15.21 -3.13 -24.50
N GLN A 325 -14.12 -3.35 -23.77
CA GLN A 325 -13.80 -2.58 -22.57
C GLN A 325 -13.50 -1.14 -23.00
N THR A 326 -14.39 -0.24 -22.63
CA THR A 326 -14.38 1.16 -23.10
C THR A 326 -14.27 2.12 -21.92
N LEU A 327 -13.26 2.98 -21.92
CA LEU A 327 -13.20 4.12 -21.02
C LEU A 327 -13.69 5.37 -21.75
N ASP A 328 -14.82 5.92 -21.31
CA ASP A 328 -15.36 7.17 -21.82
C ASP A 328 -14.78 8.37 -21.07
N LEU A 329 -13.95 9.14 -21.76
CA LEU A 329 -13.28 10.34 -21.23
C LEU A 329 -14.27 11.44 -20.86
N THR A 330 -15.44 11.48 -21.51
CA THR A 330 -16.52 12.42 -21.19
C THR A 330 -17.10 12.09 -19.83
N THR A 331 -17.41 10.81 -19.60
CA THR A 331 -17.92 10.33 -18.31
C THR A 331 -16.90 10.55 -17.19
N LEU A 332 -15.61 10.32 -17.48
CA LEU A 332 -14.54 10.59 -16.52
C LEU A 332 -14.45 12.08 -16.18
N ARG A 333 -14.50 12.97 -17.18
CA ARG A 333 -14.51 14.42 -16.97
C ARG A 333 -15.69 14.86 -16.11
N ASP A 334 -16.89 14.44 -16.49
CA ASP A 334 -18.13 14.80 -15.79
C ASP A 334 -18.09 14.34 -14.32
N SER A 335 -17.46 13.19 -14.06
CA SER A 335 -17.27 12.65 -12.71
C SER A 335 -16.34 13.50 -11.85
N LEU A 336 -15.37 14.19 -12.45
CA LEU A 336 -14.39 15.05 -11.77
C LEU A 336 -14.87 16.50 -11.62
N GLU A 337 -15.86 16.93 -12.41
CA GLU A 337 -16.28 18.32 -12.54
C GLU A 337 -16.67 18.96 -11.19
N SER A 338 -17.30 18.21 -10.30
CA SER A 338 -17.70 18.72 -8.97
C SER A 338 -16.52 19.13 -8.08
N HIS A 339 -15.30 18.68 -8.40
CA HIS A 339 -14.08 18.89 -7.61
C HIS A 339 -13.07 19.80 -8.28
N ARG A 340 -13.43 20.41 -9.42
CA ARG A 340 -12.55 21.29 -10.20
C ARG A 340 -11.91 22.41 -9.39
N LEU A 341 -12.60 22.89 -8.35
CA LEU A 341 -12.12 23.99 -7.48
C LEU A 341 -11.38 23.51 -6.23
N GLU A 342 -11.45 22.24 -5.85
CA GLU A 342 -10.90 21.76 -4.56
C GLU A 342 -9.72 20.81 -4.72
N LEU A 343 -9.63 20.15 -5.88
CA LEU A 343 -8.61 19.13 -6.13
C LEU A 343 -7.22 19.77 -6.31
N GLU A 344 -6.29 19.39 -5.44
CA GLU A 344 -4.89 19.86 -5.44
C GLU A 344 -3.96 18.88 -6.17
N LYS A 345 -4.30 17.58 -6.15
CA LYS A 345 -3.53 16.51 -6.79
C LYS A 345 -4.43 15.48 -7.46
N LEU A 346 -4.11 15.19 -8.73
CA LEU A 346 -4.80 14.19 -9.55
C LEU A 346 -3.76 13.23 -10.16
N GLU A 347 -3.89 11.95 -9.84
CA GLU A 347 -3.19 10.86 -10.52
C GLU A 347 -4.21 9.97 -11.22
N LEU A 348 -4.22 9.99 -12.55
CA LEU A 348 -4.95 9.07 -13.40
C LEU A 348 -3.94 8.05 -13.92
N LEU A 349 -4.15 6.77 -13.65
CA LEU A 349 -3.33 5.69 -14.19
C LEU A 349 -4.25 4.69 -14.87
N VAL A 350 -3.77 4.10 -15.98
CA VAL A 350 -4.52 3.07 -16.70
C VAL A 350 -3.70 1.79 -16.72
N LEU A 351 -4.12 0.75 -16.02
CA LEU A 351 -3.34 -0.47 -15.87
C LEU A 351 -3.74 -1.51 -16.91
N ASP A 352 -2.83 -1.82 -17.84
CA ASP A 352 -2.84 -3.07 -18.61
C ASP A 352 -2.04 -4.13 -17.83
N ASP A 353 -2.70 -4.79 -16.88
CA ASP A 353 -2.02 -5.69 -15.93
C ASP A 353 -1.99 -7.14 -16.44
N GLY A 354 -1.36 -7.32 -17.60
CA GLY A 354 -0.97 -8.64 -18.11
C GLY A 354 0.11 -9.32 -17.25
N ASP A 355 0.83 -8.55 -16.41
CA ASP A 355 1.99 -8.99 -15.62
C ASP A 355 1.60 -9.71 -14.31
N VAL A 356 0.43 -9.45 -13.68
CA VAL A 356 0.09 -10.05 -12.36
C VAL A 356 -0.02 -11.58 -12.38
N LEU A 357 -0.26 -12.20 -13.55
CA LEU A 357 -0.46 -13.65 -13.61
C LEU A 357 0.73 -14.46 -14.11
N ASP A 358 1.77 -13.89 -14.74
CA ASP A 358 2.91 -14.66 -15.34
C ASP A 358 2.50 -15.88 -16.21
N GLU A 359 1.20 -16.04 -16.52
CA GLU A 359 0.57 -17.28 -16.99
C GLU A 359 -0.05 -17.11 -18.39
N ARG A 360 0.02 -15.91 -18.99
CA ARG A 360 -0.47 -15.68 -20.35
C ARG A 360 0.70 -15.41 -21.31
N PRO A 361 0.66 -15.95 -22.54
CA PRO A 361 1.57 -15.54 -23.59
C PRO A 361 1.48 -14.02 -23.78
N GLU A 362 2.65 -13.38 -23.90
CA GLU A 362 2.85 -11.94 -24.10
C GLU A 362 2.03 -11.36 -25.28
N ASP A 363 1.56 -12.22 -26.19
CA ASP A 363 0.78 -11.86 -27.38
C ASP A 363 -0.74 -11.64 -27.12
N THR A 364 -1.23 -11.83 -25.89
CA THR A 364 -2.67 -11.74 -25.60
C THR A 364 -3.08 -10.32 -25.19
N ILE A 365 -2.84 -9.35 -26.06
CA ILE A 365 -3.34 -7.98 -25.89
C ILE A 365 -4.87 -8.06 -25.92
N ASN A 366 -5.51 -7.73 -24.80
CA ASN A 366 -6.94 -7.48 -24.84
C ASN A 366 -7.15 -6.16 -25.60
N PRO A 367 -8.26 -5.94 -26.29
CA PRO A 367 -8.50 -4.66 -26.97
C PRO A 367 -9.17 -3.65 -26.03
N PHE A 368 -8.50 -2.52 -25.78
CA PHE A 368 -9.02 -1.40 -25.00
C PHE A 368 -9.47 -0.27 -25.93
N THR A 369 -10.68 0.25 -25.71
CA THR A 369 -11.21 1.37 -26.48
C THR A 369 -11.28 2.62 -25.61
N LEU A 370 -10.66 3.70 -26.07
CA LEU A 370 -10.90 5.04 -25.53
C LEU A 370 -12.02 5.70 -26.32
N ARG A 371 -13.01 6.25 -25.63
CA ARG A 371 -14.14 6.97 -26.25
C ARG A 371 -14.20 8.41 -25.76
N GLY A 372 -14.61 9.30 -26.66
CA GLY A 372 -14.82 10.71 -26.36
C GLY A 372 -13.67 11.59 -26.86
N SER A 373 -13.65 12.83 -26.37
CA SER A 373 -12.61 13.80 -26.70
C SER A 373 -11.55 13.86 -25.60
N SER A 374 -10.45 14.58 -25.86
CA SER A 374 -9.40 14.83 -24.87
C SER A 374 -9.95 15.29 -23.51
N LEU A 375 -9.30 14.82 -22.44
CA LEU A 375 -9.61 15.19 -21.08
C LEU A 375 -9.13 16.62 -20.81
N LYS A 376 -10.01 17.58 -21.07
CA LYS A 376 -9.75 19.02 -20.86
C LYS A 376 -9.90 19.35 -19.38
N LEU A 377 -8.77 19.58 -18.71
CA LEU A 377 -8.70 19.88 -17.28
C LEU A 377 -8.40 21.36 -16.98
N HIS A 378 -8.31 22.24 -17.98
CA HIS A 378 -7.88 23.65 -17.79
C HIS A 378 -8.65 24.45 -16.72
N ASP A 379 -9.90 24.07 -16.42
CA ASP A 379 -10.74 24.71 -15.41
C ASP A 379 -10.41 24.30 -13.95
N PHE A 380 -9.46 23.37 -13.74
CA PHE A 380 -9.11 22.84 -12.42
C PHE A 380 -8.13 23.79 -11.69
N SER A 381 -8.65 24.94 -11.26
CA SER A 381 -7.86 26.09 -10.80
C SER A 381 -6.92 25.85 -9.60
N ASN A 382 -7.17 24.84 -8.77
CA ASN A 382 -6.32 24.52 -7.61
C ASN A 382 -5.41 23.30 -7.82
N LEU A 383 -5.44 22.68 -9.01
CA LEU A 383 -4.65 21.49 -9.29
C LEU A 383 -3.18 21.84 -9.49
N HIS A 384 -2.33 21.38 -8.57
CA HIS A 384 -0.88 21.64 -8.59
C HIS A 384 -0.06 20.48 -9.15
N THR A 385 -0.56 19.25 -8.98
CA THR A 385 0.12 18.04 -9.46
C THR A 385 -0.86 17.24 -10.32
N LEU A 386 -0.50 17.01 -11.58
CA LEU A 386 -1.26 16.20 -12.52
C LEU A 386 -0.39 15.05 -13.02
N THR A 387 -0.87 13.82 -12.90
CA THR A 387 -0.33 12.63 -13.54
C THR A 387 -1.42 12.00 -14.38
N ALA A 388 -1.17 11.75 -15.66
CA ALA A 388 -2.12 11.11 -16.57
C ALA A 388 -1.40 10.47 -17.76
N PRO A 389 -1.94 9.40 -18.35
CA PRO A 389 -1.48 8.94 -19.65
C PRO A 389 -1.60 10.05 -20.68
N TRP A 390 -0.55 10.22 -21.49
CA TRP A 390 -0.49 11.29 -22.50
C TRP A 390 -1.71 11.25 -23.44
N ILE A 391 -2.19 10.05 -23.78
CA ILE A 391 -3.33 9.84 -24.68
C ILE A 391 -4.65 10.36 -24.09
N LEU A 392 -4.80 10.39 -22.76
CA LEU A 392 -6.00 10.99 -22.15
C LEU A 392 -6.01 12.51 -22.34
N ILE A 393 -4.82 13.13 -22.40
CA ILE A 393 -4.65 14.58 -22.57
C ILE A 393 -4.72 14.97 -24.06
N ALA A 394 -4.04 14.22 -24.94
CA ALA A 394 -4.02 14.46 -26.37
C ALA A 394 -5.36 14.09 -27.05
N GLY A 395 -6.01 13.03 -26.57
CA GLY A 395 -7.25 12.49 -27.12
C GLY A 395 -7.01 11.26 -28.02
N PRO A 396 -8.05 10.41 -28.20
CA PRO A 396 -7.92 9.11 -28.86
C PRO A 396 -7.99 9.16 -30.39
N SER A 397 -7.99 10.35 -31.01
CA SER A 397 -8.03 10.46 -32.47
C SER A 397 -7.24 11.68 -32.95
N LYS A 398 -6.58 11.51 -34.08
CA LYS A 398 -5.70 12.46 -34.76
C LYS A 398 -6.45 13.55 -35.56
N VAL A 399 -7.76 13.41 -35.73
CA VAL A 399 -8.54 14.21 -36.71
C VAL A 399 -8.49 15.72 -36.44
N GLU A 400 -8.10 16.15 -35.24
CA GLU A 400 -7.83 17.54 -34.92
C GLU A 400 -6.41 17.65 -34.35
N HIS A 401 -5.59 18.61 -34.84
CA HIS A 401 -4.29 18.91 -34.23
C HIS A 401 -4.45 19.03 -32.71
N PRO A 402 -3.54 18.42 -31.91
CA PRO A 402 -3.65 18.47 -30.47
C PRO A 402 -3.74 19.93 -30.02
N SER A 403 -4.74 20.23 -29.19
CA SER A 403 -4.89 21.58 -28.65
C SER A 403 -3.61 21.97 -27.89
N PRO A 404 -3.18 23.24 -27.94
CA PRO A 404 -2.03 23.69 -27.15
C PRO A 404 -2.20 23.32 -25.67
N LEU A 405 -1.10 22.93 -25.03
CA LEU A 405 -1.11 22.39 -23.66
C LEU A 405 -1.82 23.31 -22.67
N ARG A 406 -1.71 24.63 -22.82
CA ARG A 406 -2.41 25.65 -22.01
C ARG A 406 -3.94 25.54 -22.00
N HIS A 407 -4.53 24.86 -22.99
CA HIS A 407 -5.98 24.64 -23.10
C HIS A 407 -6.39 23.25 -22.57
N LEU A 408 -5.41 22.39 -22.28
CA LEU A 408 -5.63 21.03 -21.79
C LEU A 408 -5.40 20.95 -20.28
N ILE A 409 -4.37 21.62 -19.75
CA ILE A 409 -4.02 21.60 -18.33
C ILE A 409 -4.28 22.95 -17.63
N PRO A 410 -4.54 22.95 -16.31
CA PRO A 410 -4.64 24.19 -15.53
C PRO A 410 -3.33 24.98 -15.48
N LYS A 411 -3.46 26.31 -15.41
CA LYS A 411 -2.32 27.21 -15.18
C LYS A 411 -1.65 27.05 -13.82
N SER A 412 -2.35 26.48 -12.85
CA SER A 412 -1.91 26.21 -11.49
C SER A 412 -1.04 24.96 -11.34
N VAL A 413 -0.96 24.12 -12.38
CA VAL A 413 -0.14 22.91 -12.37
C VAL A 413 1.33 23.31 -12.29
N VAL A 414 2.00 22.82 -11.26
CA VAL A 414 3.44 22.99 -11.02
C VAL A 414 4.21 21.77 -11.50
N GLN A 415 3.60 20.59 -11.41
CA GLN A 415 4.18 19.32 -11.84
C GLN A 415 3.21 18.55 -12.73
N LEU A 416 3.65 18.26 -13.96
CA LEU A 416 2.95 17.40 -14.92
C LEU A 416 3.72 16.10 -15.11
N THR A 417 3.03 14.96 -15.02
CA THR A 417 3.59 13.66 -15.34
C THR A 417 2.76 13.03 -16.45
N LEU A 418 3.38 12.81 -17.62
CA LEU A 418 2.77 12.12 -18.74
C LEU A 418 3.25 10.67 -18.75
N THR A 419 2.32 9.74 -18.54
CA THR A 419 2.61 8.30 -18.55
C THR A 419 2.30 7.67 -19.90
N ASP A 420 2.89 6.53 -20.17
CA ASP A 420 2.61 5.69 -21.33
C ASP A 420 1.87 4.40 -20.94
N ASP A 421 1.05 4.43 -19.89
CA ASP A 421 0.52 3.21 -19.26
C ASP A 421 -0.24 2.26 -20.23
N LEU A 422 -0.57 2.75 -21.41
CA LEU A 422 -1.26 2.07 -22.51
C LEU A 422 -0.34 1.73 -23.71
N CYS A 423 0.98 1.65 -23.52
CA CYS A 423 1.95 1.46 -24.61
C CYS A 423 1.83 0.14 -25.38
N LEU A 424 1.16 -0.87 -24.80
CA LEU A 424 0.88 -2.14 -25.47
C LEU A 424 -0.39 -2.11 -26.34
N GLN A 425 -1.23 -1.09 -26.17
CA GLN A 425 -2.42 -0.90 -26.99
C GLN A 425 -2.04 -0.23 -28.32
N PRO A 426 -2.78 -0.49 -29.41
CA PRO A 426 -2.57 0.25 -30.65
C PRO A 426 -2.70 1.75 -30.35
N TYR A 427 -1.80 2.58 -30.89
CA TYR A 427 -1.69 4.02 -30.60
C TYR A 427 -2.90 4.87 -31.04
N TRP A 428 -4.06 4.26 -31.30
CA TRP A 428 -5.28 4.94 -31.69
C TRP A 428 -5.02 5.93 -32.83
N GLU A 429 -4.32 5.46 -33.87
CA GLU A 429 -3.97 6.19 -35.10
C GLU A 429 -2.80 7.20 -34.98
N TRP A 430 -2.14 7.30 -33.82
CA TRP A 430 -0.93 8.12 -33.65
C TRP A 430 0.33 7.36 -34.05
N GLU A 431 1.17 7.95 -34.88
CA GLU A 431 2.52 7.43 -35.13
C GLU A 431 3.53 7.96 -34.09
N PRO A 432 4.63 7.24 -33.82
CA PRO A 432 5.64 7.68 -32.85
C PRO A 432 6.17 9.10 -33.11
N GLU A 433 6.44 9.44 -34.37
CA GLU A 433 6.93 10.77 -34.75
C GLU A 433 5.93 11.87 -34.38
N GLU A 434 4.63 11.57 -34.44
CA GLU A 434 3.54 12.52 -34.20
C GLU A 434 3.37 12.82 -32.71
N ILE A 435 3.65 11.83 -31.86
CA ILE A 435 3.71 12.02 -30.41
C ILE A 435 4.92 12.89 -30.06
N CYS A 436 6.07 12.70 -30.71
CA CYS A 436 7.24 13.56 -30.53
C CYS A 436 6.96 15.00 -30.96
N ASP A 437 6.35 15.20 -32.14
CA ASP A 437 5.96 16.51 -32.64
C ASP A 437 4.98 17.21 -31.69
N MET A 438 4.00 16.48 -31.18
CA MET A 438 3.05 16.99 -30.18
C MET A 438 3.77 17.46 -28.89
N LEU A 439 4.75 16.71 -28.39
CA LEU A 439 5.53 17.11 -27.22
C LEU A 439 6.37 18.37 -27.52
N VAL A 440 6.94 18.47 -28.72
CA VAL A 440 7.67 19.67 -29.17
C VAL A 440 6.76 20.89 -29.23
N ASP A 441 5.55 20.74 -29.77
CA ASP A 441 4.54 21.80 -29.82
C ASP A 441 4.15 22.28 -28.42
N TYR A 442 4.05 21.36 -27.45
CA TYR A 442 3.82 21.71 -26.05
C TYR A 442 4.96 22.54 -25.46
N TRP A 443 6.23 22.26 -25.83
CA TRP A 443 7.37 23.06 -25.39
C TRP A 443 7.34 24.48 -25.95
N TYR A 444 6.96 24.65 -27.21
CA TYR A 444 6.76 25.96 -27.79
C TYR A 444 5.60 26.72 -27.13
N ASP A 445 4.47 26.06 -26.88
CA ASP A 445 3.34 26.66 -26.18
C ASP A 445 3.71 27.15 -24.77
N LEU A 446 4.48 26.35 -24.03
CA LEU A 446 4.93 26.69 -22.68
C LEU A 446 5.89 27.88 -22.67
N ARG A 447 6.76 28.00 -23.68
CA ARG A 447 7.66 29.15 -23.81
C ARG A 447 6.89 30.47 -23.94
N ASP A 448 5.78 30.45 -24.66
CA ASP A 448 4.97 31.63 -24.96
C ASP A 448 3.92 31.92 -23.87
N THR A 449 3.76 31.03 -22.88
CA THR A 449 2.72 31.11 -21.85
C THR A 449 3.28 31.27 -20.45
N LYS A 450 2.68 32.17 -19.66
CA LYS A 450 2.96 32.27 -18.22
C LYS A 450 2.19 31.18 -17.47
N THR A 451 2.80 30.01 -17.33
CA THR A 451 2.29 28.90 -16.51
C THR A 451 3.03 28.82 -15.17
N ALA A 452 2.47 28.12 -14.18
CA ALA A 452 3.16 27.80 -12.93
C ALA A 452 4.04 26.54 -13.05
N LEU A 453 4.10 25.94 -14.25
CA LEU A 453 4.73 24.66 -14.49
C LEU A 453 6.24 24.77 -14.26
N ALA A 454 6.75 23.99 -13.32
CA ALA A 454 8.16 23.94 -12.97
C ALA A 454 8.83 22.66 -13.45
N ALA A 455 8.09 21.55 -13.47
CA ALA A 455 8.64 20.24 -13.84
C ALA A 455 7.67 19.40 -14.68
N ILE A 456 8.24 18.70 -15.66
CA ILE A 456 7.54 17.71 -16.46
C ILE A 456 8.28 16.39 -16.38
N PHE A 457 7.53 15.33 -16.11
CA PHE A 457 8.01 13.97 -16.06
C PHE A 457 7.37 13.18 -17.19
N ILE A 458 8.19 12.60 -18.05
CA ILE A 458 7.77 11.60 -19.02
C ILE A 458 8.13 10.24 -18.43
N VAL A 459 7.13 9.40 -18.24
CA VAL A 459 7.29 8.15 -17.51
C VAL A 459 6.80 6.99 -18.35
N GLY A 460 7.68 6.02 -18.60
CA GLY A 460 7.31 4.86 -19.39
C GLY A 460 8.32 4.35 -20.40
N PRO A 461 8.32 3.04 -20.73
CA PRO A 461 9.26 2.45 -21.68
C PRO A 461 9.09 2.94 -23.12
N LEU A 462 7.89 3.31 -23.55
CA LEU A 462 7.62 3.78 -24.90
C LEU A 462 8.17 5.19 -25.10
N ILE A 463 7.62 6.16 -24.38
CA ILE A 463 7.94 7.57 -24.63
C ILE A 463 9.41 7.86 -24.33
N SER A 464 10.01 7.14 -23.37
CA SER A 464 11.46 7.23 -23.13
C SER A 464 12.31 6.77 -24.32
N LYS A 465 11.89 5.74 -25.05
CA LYS A 465 12.59 5.20 -26.22
C LYS A 465 12.36 5.99 -27.50
N MET A 466 11.32 6.83 -27.54
CA MET A 466 10.98 7.63 -28.72
C MET A 466 11.96 8.78 -28.96
N PHE A 467 12.71 9.19 -27.94
CA PHE A 467 13.74 10.23 -28.07
C PHE A 467 15.12 9.59 -28.18
N ASN A 468 15.84 9.85 -29.27
CA ASN A 468 17.28 9.65 -29.25
C ASN A 468 17.97 10.73 -28.39
N GLU A 469 19.25 10.53 -28.05
CA GLU A 469 19.99 11.46 -27.17
C GLU A 469 20.03 12.91 -27.71
N ASP A 470 20.07 13.10 -29.02
CA ASP A 470 20.09 14.43 -29.64
C ASP A 470 18.72 15.12 -29.52
N GLU A 471 17.63 14.40 -29.78
CA GLU A 471 16.26 14.88 -29.63
C GLU A 471 15.95 15.19 -28.16
N LEU A 472 16.38 14.32 -27.25
CA LEU A 472 16.26 14.49 -25.80
C LEU A 472 17.01 15.74 -25.33
N TYR A 473 18.22 15.97 -25.85
CA TYR A 473 18.99 17.17 -25.58
C TYR A 473 18.28 18.43 -26.08
N ILE A 474 17.72 18.39 -27.29
CA ILE A 474 16.94 19.49 -27.87
C ILE A 474 15.68 19.76 -27.03
N ALA A 475 14.91 18.73 -26.68
CA ALA A 475 13.71 18.83 -25.86
C ALA A 475 14.00 19.41 -24.47
N ARG A 476 15.05 18.91 -23.79
CA ARG A 476 15.51 19.47 -22.51
C ARG A 476 15.94 20.93 -22.62
N ARG A 477 16.61 21.31 -23.71
CA ARG A 477 17.02 22.70 -23.96
C ARG A 477 15.80 23.60 -24.19
N LEU A 478 14.81 23.13 -24.95
CA LEU A 478 13.56 23.84 -25.19
C LEU A 478 12.76 24.01 -23.89
N ALA A 479 12.56 22.94 -23.12
CA ALA A 479 11.88 22.99 -21.83
C ALA A 479 12.57 23.98 -20.86
N ARG A 480 13.90 23.93 -20.74
CA ARG A 480 14.66 24.89 -19.92
C ARG A 480 14.53 26.33 -20.40
N SER A 481 14.43 26.56 -21.71
CA SER A 481 14.19 27.90 -22.26
C SER A 481 12.80 28.44 -21.91
N ALA A 482 11.84 27.55 -21.62
CA ALA A 482 10.53 27.88 -21.08
C ALA A 482 10.50 27.92 -19.53
N GLY A 483 11.63 27.70 -18.85
CA GLY A 483 11.71 27.67 -17.38
C GLY A 483 11.22 26.37 -16.74
N VAL A 484 11.15 25.28 -17.50
CA VAL A 484 10.63 23.97 -17.07
C VAL A 484 11.74 22.92 -17.06
N ASP A 485 11.84 22.14 -15.98
CA ASP A 485 12.72 20.98 -15.90
C ASP A 485 12.04 19.74 -16.50
N LEU A 486 12.70 19.10 -17.47
CA LEU A 486 12.23 17.87 -18.11
C LEU A 486 12.98 16.64 -17.57
N PHE A 487 12.23 15.71 -16.99
CA PHE A 487 12.70 14.43 -16.49
C PHE A 487 12.09 13.29 -17.29
N ILE A 488 12.88 12.27 -17.56
CA ILE A 488 12.48 11.10 -18.36
C ILE A 488 12.93 9.88 -17.61
N ASP A 489 12.03 8.92 -17.45
CA ASP A 489 12.31 7.69 -16.71
C ASP A 489 11.52 6.53 -17.31
N GLU A 490 12.23 5.46 -17.64
CA GLU A 490 11.74 4.30 -18.38
C GLU A 490 10.80 3.42 -17.54
N LEU A 491 10.89 3.48 -16.21
CA LEU A 491 10.05 2.68 -15.33
C LEU A 491 8.67 3.30 -15.21
N SER A 492 7.62 2.55 -15.55
CA SER A 492 6.24 2.95 -15.32
C SER A 492 5.97 3.24 -13.84
N ILE A 493 4.96 4.07 -13.56
CA ILE A 493 4.62 4.48 -12.19
C ILE A 493 4.30 3.27 -11.31
N ASN A 494 3.61 2.26 -11.85
CA ASN A 494 3.26 1.05 -11.11
C ASN A 494 4.49 0.22 -10.76
N LYS A 495 5.45 0.10 -11.68
CA LYS A 495 6.72 -0.59 -11.42
C LYS A 495 7.53 0.15 -10.34
N ARG A 496 7.53 1.49 -10.33
CA ARG A 496 8.15 2.28 -9.25
C ARG A 496 7.43 2.15 -7.91
N ASP A 497 6.10 2.16 -7.91
CA ASP A 497 5.33 1.97 -6.68
C ASP A 497 5.60 0.58 -6.10
N ALA A 498 5.62 -0.47 -6.93
CA ALA A 498 5.97 -1.82 -6.51
C ALA A 498 7.41 -1.93 -5.98
N LEU A 499 8.37 -1.27 -6.63
CA LEU A 499 9.76 -1.14 -6.16
C LEU A 499 9.84 -0.45 -4.80
N ARG A 500 9.20 0.70 -4.65
CA ARG A 500 9.17 1.46 -3.39
C ARG A 500 8.53 0.65 -2.27
N ASP A 501 7.47 -0.10 -2.56
CA ASP A 501 6.83 -0.97 -1.60
C ASP A 501 7.74 -2.15 -1.23
N ALA A 502 8.49 -2.72 -2.18
CA ALA A 502 9.50 -3.74 -1.91
C ALA A 502 10.66 -3.20 -1.06
N GLU A 503 11.16 -1.99 -1.32
CA GLU A 503 12.18 -1.31 -0.52
C GLU A 503 11.69 -0.99 0.89
N GLU A 504 10.46 -0.49 1.03
CA GLU A 504 9.86 -0.21 2.34
C GLU A 504 9.68 -1.51 3.15
N ARG A 505 9.27 -2.60 2.51
CA ARG A 505 9.23 -3.93 3.14
C ARG A 505 10.63 -4.39 3.53
N ALA A 506 11.64 -4.21 2.67
CA ALA A 506 13.02 -4.56 2.98
C ALA A 506 13.54 -3.78 4.19
N ARG A 507 13.25 -2.48 4.26
CA ARG A 507 13.58 -1.60 5.38
C ARG A 507 12.92 -2.05 6.68
N ARG A 508 11.64 -2.46 6.63
CA ARG A 508 10.87 -2.88 7.81
C ARG A 508 11.20 -4.28 8.30
N TYR A 509 11.47 -5.20 7.39
CA TYR A 509 11.52 -6.64 7.70
C TYR A 509 12.87 -7.29 7.39
N GLY A 510 13.83 -6.56 6.83
CA GLY A 510 15.15 -7.08 6.45
C GLY A 510 15.10 -8.04 5.24
N GLN A 511 14.05 -7.97 4.42
CA GLN A 511 13.83 -8.85 3.28
C GLN A 511 13.88 -8.04 1.98
N LEU A 512 15.05 -7.99 1.33
CA LEU A 512 15.16 -7.51 -0.06
C LEU A 512 14.54 -8.57 -0.97
N ARG A 513 13.43 -8.24 -1.63
CA ARG A 513 13.02 -8.94 -2.84
C ARG A 513 13.63 -8.16 -4.01
N GLU A 514 14.32 -8.84 -4.92
CA GLU A 514 14.42 -8.29 -6.29
C GLU A 514 12.97 -8.17 -6.79
N PRO A 515 12.52 -7.03 -7.35
CA PRO A 515 11.31 -7.03 -8.16
C PRO A 515 11.45 -8.19 -9.17
N ALA A 516 10.36 -8.90 -9.48
CA ALA A 516 10.41 -9.92 -10.53
C ALA A 516 11.10 -9.27 -11.74
N ARG A 517 12.26 -9.80 -12.14
CA ARG A 517 13.03 -9.21 -13.24
C ARG A 517 12.12 -9.21 -14.45
N PRO A 518 11.78 -8.05 -15.04
CA PRO A 518 11.31 -8.08 -16.41
C PRO A 518 12.48 -8.63 -17.22
N GLN A 519 12.25 -9.68 -18.00
CA GLN A 519 13.19 -9.99 -19.08
C GLN A 519 13.21 -8.74 -19.96
N VAL A 520 14.33 -8.02 -19.92
CA VAL A 520 14.61 -6.93 -20.83
C VAL A 520 14.69 -7.56 -22.21
N PHE A 521 13.66 -7.38 -23.03
CA PHE A 521 13.76 -7.72 -24.44
C PHE A 521 13.90 -6.48 -25.31
N ASP A 522 14.87 -6.63 -26.20
CA ASP A 522 15.28 -5.73 -27.26
C ASP A 522 14.09 -5.41 -28.15
N SER A 523 13.80 -4.12 -28.29
CA SER A 523 12.67 -3.59 -29.07
C SER A 523 12.96 -3.59 -30.58
N SER A 524 13.98 -4.32 -31.02
CA SER A 524 14.49 -4.36 -32.38
C SER A 524 13.55 -5.01 -33.41
N HIS A 525 12.36 -5.47 -33.00
CA HIS A 525 11.40 -6.13 -33.89
C HIS A 525 10.00 -5.52 -33.92
N MET A 526 9.80 -4.33 -33.33
CA MET A 526 8.60 -3.52 -33.57
C MET A 526 8.95 -2.29 -34.41
N TRP A 527 9.10 -2.51 -35.71
CA TRP A 527 9.11 -1.48 -36.76
C TRP A 527 8.41 -2.04 -38.00
#